data_AF-A0A553BYR6-F1
#
_entry.id   AF-A0A553BYR6-F1
#
_cell.length_a   1.000
_cell.length_b   1.000
_cell.length_c   1.000
_cell.angle_alpha   90.00
_cell.angle_beta   90.00
_cell.angle_gamma   90.00
#
_symmetry.space_group_name_H-M   'P 1'
#
loop_
_entity.id
_entity.type
_entity.pdbx_description
1 polymer ?
#
loop_
_entity_poly.entity_id
_entity_poly.type
_entity_poly.pdbx_seq_one_letter_code
_entity_poly.pdbx_strand_id
1 'polypeptide(L)' 'MLDYSILILEKVSFSPNLFSKELKKAIKMLLPSEIEQLVIWFFSFTRNRTELKKFKICFES' A
#
# COMPACT_ATOMS: atom_id res chain seq x y z
N MET A 1 -9.59 -8.06 -5.62
CA MET A 1 -9.34 -7.77 -4.20
C MET A 1 -8.53 -6.49 -4.03
N LEU A 2 -7.75 -6.14 -5.05
CA LEU A 2 -6.97 -4.91 -5.14
C LEU A 2 -7.76 -3.62 -4.84
N ASP A 3 -8.91 -3.39 -5.49
CA ASP A 3 -9.68 -2.15 -5.32
C ASP A 3 -10.12 -1.94 -3.86
N TYR A 4 -10.51 -3.03 -3.19
CA TYR A 4 -10.85 -3.00 -1.77
C TYR A 4 -9.64 -2.66 -0.91
N SER A 5 -8.48 -3.28 -1.19
CA SER A 5 -7.22 -2.95 -0.50
C SER A 5 -6.82 -1.48 -0.69
N ILE A 6 -6.92 -0.95 -1.92
CA ILE A 6 -6.65 0.46 -2.23
C ILE A 6 -7.58 1.38 -1.43
N LEU A 7 -8.88 1.12 -1.45
CA LEU A 7 -9.86 1.93 -0.72
C LEU A 7 -9.60 1.96 0.79
N ILE A 8 -9.19 0.83 1.38
CA ILE A 8 -8.80 0.78 2.80
C ILE A 8 -7.51 1.58 3.03
N LEU A 9 -6.50 1.42 2.18
CA LEU A 9 -5.22 2.13 2.28
C LEU A 9 -5.39 3.65 2.18
N GLU A 10 -6.25 4.13 1.27
CA GLU A 10 -6.61 5.55 1.17
C GLU A 10 -7.27 6.05 2.45
N LYS A 11 -8.24 5.30 2.98
CA LYS A 11 -8.95 5.65 4.21
C LYS A 11 -8.02 5.73 5.42
N VAL A 12 -7.04 4.85 5.54
CA VAL A 12 -6.09 4.85 6.68
C VAL A 12 -4.83 5.68 6.43
N SER A 13 -4.71 6.34 5.27
CA SER A 13 -3.52 7.09 4.85
C SER A 13 -3.17 8.29 5.74
N PHE A 14 -4.10 8.74 6.60
CA PHE A 14 -3.84 9.76 7.61
C PHE A 14 -2.93 9.28 8.76
N SER A 15 -2.80 7.96 8.96
CA SER A 15 -2.00 7.37 10.03
C SER A 15 -0.96 6.39 9.46
N PRO A 16 0.34 6.73 9.48
CA PRO A 16 1.40 5.85 8.99
C PRO A 16 1.40 4.45 9.65
N ASN A 17 1.02 4.38 10.93
CA ASN A 17 0.98 3.12 11.68
C ASN A 17 -0.15 2.20 11.20
N LEU A 18 -1.35 2.76 10.93
CA LEU A 18 -2.47 1.99 10.37
C LEU A 18 -2.19 1.62 8.92
N PHE A 19 -1.67 2.56 8.13
CA PHE A 19 -1.31 2.33 6.74
C PHE A 19 -0.34 1.16 6.59
N SER A 20 0.71 1.09 7.42
CA SER A 20 1.66 -0.04 7.38
C SER A 20 1.00 -1.39 7.67
N LYS A 21 0.05 -1.45 8.62
CA LYS A 21 -0.66 -2.68 8.98
C LYS A 21 -1.55 -3.15 7.83
N GLU A 22 -2.34 -2.26 7.25
CA GLU A 22 -3.23 -2.59 6.13
C GLU A 22 -2.44 -2.89 4.86
N LEU A 23 -1.31 -2.23 4.62
CA LEU A 23 -0.44 -2.51 3.47
C LEU A 23 0.13 -3.92 3.54
N LYS A 24 0.65 -4.34 4.70
CA LYS A 24 1.12 -5.71 4.92
C LYS A 24 0.02 -6.74 4.75
N LYS A 25 -1.21 -6.40 5.16
CA LYS A 25 -2.38 -7.26 4.98
C LYS A 25 -2.77 -7.40 3.52
N ALA A 26 -2.76 -6.29 2.77
CA ALA A 26 -3.02 -6.30 1.33
C ALA A 26 -1.99 -7.17 0.59
N ILE A 27 -0.69 -6.99 0.86
CA ILE A 27 0.38 -7.78 0.21
C ILE A 27 0.20 -9.29 0.47
N LYS A 28 -0.23 -9.70 1.67
CA LYS A 28 -0.48 -11.12 1.99
C LYS A 28 -1.75 -11.69 1.35
N MET A 29 -2.71 -10.85 0.99
CA MET A 29 -4.03 -11.26 0.52
C MET A 29 -4.14 -11.24 -1.01
N LEU A 30 -3.36 -10.37 -1.66
CA LEU A 30 -3.39 -10.17 -3.10
C LEU A 30 -2.56 -11.20 -3.85
N LEU A 31 -2.98 -11.49 -5.08
CA LEU A 31 -2.20 -12.31 -6.01
C LEU A 31 -0.97 -11.53 -6.50
N PRO A 32 0.10 -12.20 -6.98
CA PRO A 32 1.30 -11.54 -7.49
C PRO A 32 1.01 -10.44 -8.52
N SER A 33 0.09 -10.68 -9.46
CA SER A 33 -0.31 -9.69 -10.47
C SER A 33 -1.08 -8.49 -9.90
N GLU A 34 -1.82 -8.68 -8.81
CA GLU A 34 -2.47 -7.58 -8.08
C GLU A 34 -1.44 -6.81 -7.24
N ILE A 35 -0.42 -7.48 -6.69
CA ILE A 35 0.68 -6.82 -5.96
C ILE A 35 1.46 -5.90 -6.90
N GLU A 36 1.76 -6.33 -8.13
CA GLU A 36 2.41 -5.47 -9.13
C GLU A 36 1.61 -4.18 -9.39
N GLN A 37 0.29 -4.29 -9.52
CA GLN A 37 -0.60 -3.14 -9.68
C GLN A 37 -0.65 -2.27 -8.41
N LEU A 38 -0.66 -2.89 -7.22
CA LEU A 38 -0.61 -2.19 -5.95
C LEU A 38 0.68 -1.38 -5.79
N VAL A 39 1.82 -1.90 -6.26
CA VAL A 39 3.11 -1.21 -6.24
C VAL A 39 3.05 0.06 -7.09
N ILE A 40 2.53 -0.04 -8.32
CA ILE A 40 2.37 1.12 -9.22
C ILE A 40 1.49 2.18 -8.57
N TRP A 41 0.33 1.75 -8.03
CA TRP A 41 -0.57 2.65 -7.30
C TRP A 41 0.11 3.29 -6.10
N PHE A 42 0.83 2.53 -5.28
CA PHE A 42 1.50 3.02 -4.07
C PHE A 42 2.54 4.11 -4.40
N PHE A 43 3.37 3.90 -5.42
CA PHE A 43 4.36 4.90 -5.82
C PHE A 43 3.72 6.17 -6.36
N SER A 44 2.59 6.06 -7.08
CA SER A 44 1.82 7.21 -7.54
C SER A 44 1.18 7.96 -6.36
N PHE A 45 0.50 7.23 -5.47
CA PHE A 45 -0.21 7.77 -4.31
C PHE A 45 0.73 8.44 -3.30
N THR A 46 1.90 7.87 -3.06
CA THR A 46 2.88 8.38 -2.08
C THR A 46 3.87 9.41 -2.65
N ARG A 47 3.74 9.78 -3.93
CA ARG A 47 4.63 10.75 -4.60
C ARG A 47 4.82 12.05 -3.82
N ASN A 48 3.73 12.56 -3.24
CA ASN A 48 3.70 13.81 -2.48
C ASN A 48 3.60 13.59 -0.95
N ARG A 49 3.75 12.34 -0.47
CA ARG A 49 3.60 11.96 0.94
C ARG A 49 4.83 11.21 1.42
N THR A 50 5.85 11.98 1.82
CA THR A 50 7.16 11.46 2.24
C THR A 50 7.05 10.53 3.47
N GLU A 51 6.06 10.75 4.33
CA GLU A 51 5.79 9.93 5.51
C GLU A 51 5.34 8.49 5.18
N LEU A 52 4.70 8.29 4.01
CA LEU A 52 4.24 6.98 3.54
C LEU A 52 5.26 6.31 2.61
N LYS A 53 6.06 7.10 1.87
CA LYS A 53 7.05 6.59 0.92
C LYS A 53 8.08 5.62 1.53
N LYS A 54 8.35 5.75 2.83
CA LYS A 54 9.23 4.83 3.59
C LYS A 54 8.75 3.37 3.57
N PHE A 55 7.46 3.13 3.37
CA PHE A 55 6.89 1.78 3.33
C PHE A 55 7.14 1.03 2.03
N LYS A 56 7.86 1.62 1.06
CA LYS A 56 8.32 0.93 -0.15
C LYS A 56 9.07 -0.39 0.15
N ILE A 57 9.77 -0.45 1.29
CA ILE A 57 10.51 -1.63 1.74
C ILE A 57 9.60 -2.86 1.95
N CYS A 58 8.29 -2.67 2.13
CA CYS A 58 7.35 -3.77 2.28
C CYS A 58 7.15 -4.59 1.00
N PHE A 59 7.58 -4.09 -0.16
CA PHE A 59 7.49 -4.79 -1.44
C PHE A 59 8.80 -5.50 -1.85
N GLU A 60 9.90 -5.27 -1.13
CA GLU A 60 11.23 -5.81 -1.44
C GLU A 60 11.59 -7.04 -0.57
N SER A 61 10.62 -7.66 0.11
CA SER A 61 10.82 -8.77 1.05
C SER A 61 10.02 -10.02 0.68
#